data_AF-A0A7W9Y7T3-F1
#
_entry.id   AF-A0A7W9Y7T3-F1
#
_cell.length_a   1.000
_cell.length_b   1.000
_cell.length_c   1.000
_cell.angle_alpha   90.00
_cell.angle_beta   90.00
_cell.angle_gamma   90.00
#
_symmetry.space_group_name_H-M   'P 1'
#
loop_
_entity.id
_entity.type
_entity.pdbx_description
1 polymer ?
#
loop_
_entity_poly.entity_id
_entity_poly.type
_entity_poly.pdbx_seq_one_letter_code
_entity_poly.pdbx_strand_id
1 'polypeptide(L)'
;MRYDTLDKTITGAIRKQLFLAIGVGGLFLGGVCTAAAYAEISGAVMAAGKIIVLGRAKQVEHADGGIISEIVVNEGDRVEAGALLFRLDGTTARANLGIIEGQLAQLMVQEARLLAEQAGRTGIDLPAELSFVPADRRTLLTEAQIMLKLARQMTRSSQKAQLEKQVGQFAEQISALEAQRKAVDANMALVDDQLRRYDSLNARGLITQSQLIAMQREKASLTGSQSALTAEIIETQQAKTQAELKLIQVDEAFYESVLTELDQKRPEIAKLSEERVAALDRLRKLEIRAPIAGSLHQLNVHTIGSVAGPGETLVNIIPQDDELIVEAMILPADVDQVFGGQDARVRLSGLNQRVTPELGALVIDISPDLTTDEKTGASYYLTRLRIPEAEIAKVGDTLLKPGMPAEVFMQTENRTILSYMIKPLSDQLRHAMRES
;
A
#
# COMPACT_ATOMS: atom_id res chain seq x y z
N MET A 1 107.87 -44.33 -34.72
CA MET A 1 107.51 -43.45 -33.59
C MET A 1 106.88 -42.13 -34.07
N ARG A 2 105.86 -42.17 -34.94
CA ARG A 2 105.26 -40.94 -35.55
C ARG A 2 103.77 -41.06 -35.95
N TYR A 3 103.03 -42.00 -35.35
CA TYR A 3 101.57 -42.17 -35.57
C TYR A 3 100.73 -41.85 -34.32
N ASP A 4 101.30 -41.91 -33.11
CA ASP A 4 100.56 -41.78 -31.85
C ASP A 4 100.31 -40.30 -31.42
N THR A 5 100.93 -39.34 -32.12
CA THR A 5 100.75 -37.90 -31.83
C THR A 5 99.66 -37.24 -32.67
N LEU A 6 99.21 -37.86 -33.77
CA LEU A 6 98.12 -37.32 -34.60
C LEU A 6 96.73 -37.58 -33.98
N ASP A 7 96.55 -38.73 -33.32
CA ASP A 7 95.24 -39.15 -32.80
C ASP A 7 94.80 -38.32 -31.58
N LYS A 8 95.74 -37.95 -30.71
CA LYS A 8 95.45 -37.07 -29.55
C LYS A 8 95.07 -35.64 -29.95
N THR A 9 95.61 -35.11 -31.04
CA THR A 9 95.27 -33.76 -31.51
C THR A 9 93.91 -33.70 -32.20
N ILE A 10 93.53 -34.75 -32.94
CA ILE A 10 92.24 -34.82 -33.64
C ILE A 10 91.10 -35.06 -32.65
N THR A 11 91.28 -35.98 -31.71
CA THR A 11 90.23 -36.31 -30.72
C THR A 11 89.92 -35.13 -29.78
N GLY A 12 90.93 -34.32 -29.42
CA GLY A 12 90.75 -33.11 -28.60
C GLY A 12 90.02 -31.98 -29.34
N ALA A 13 90.27 -31.82 -30.64
CA ALA A 13 89.61 -30.81 -31.47
C ALA A 13 88.14 -31.16 -31.75
N ILE A 14 87.84 -32.43 -32.04
CA ILE A 14 86.46 -32.92 -32.25
C ILE A 14 85.63 -32.77 -30.97
N ARG A 15 86.20 -33.10 -29.80
CA ARG A 15 85.48 -32.94 -28.52
C ARG A 15 85.17 -31.47 -28.22
N LYS A 16 86.09 -30.55 -28.50
CA LYS A 16 85.83 -29.10 -28.36
C LYS A 16 84.77 -28.60 -29.33
N GLN A 17 84.76 -29.06 -30.58
CA GLN A 17 83.74 -28.69 -31.56
C GLN A 17 82.36 -29.28 -31.20
N LEU A 18 82.32 -30.50 -30.65
CA LEU A 18 81.09 -31.12 -30.17
C LEU A 18 80.51 -30.38 -28.96
N PHE A 19 81.34 -30.03 -27.97
CA PHE A 19 80.91 -29.22 -26.82
C PHE A 19 80.48 -27.81 -27.23
N LEU A 20 81.14 -27.19 -28.22
CA LEU A 20 80.71 -25.91 -28.79
C LEU A 20 79.36 -26.03 -29.51
N ALA A 21 79.16 -27.09 -30.30
CA ALA A 21 77.91 -27.35 -31.00
C ALA A 21 76.75 -27.62 -30.02
N ILE A 22 76.98 -28.37 -28.94
CA ILE A 22 76.00 -28.58 -27.88
C ILE A 22 75.71 -27.27 -27.13
N GLY A 23 76.74 -26.45 -26.86
CA GLY A 23 76.56 -25.14 -26.23
C GLY A 23 75.75 -24.17 -27.09
N VAL A 24 76.05 -24.09 -28.39
CA VAL A 24 75.32 -23.25 -29.36
C VAL A 24 73.90 -23.79 -29.56
N GLY A 25 73.72 -25.12 -29.67
CA GLY A 25 72.41 -25.76 -29.77
C GLY A 25 71.55 -25.51 -28.53
N GLY A 26 72.14 -25.60 -27.34
CA GLY A 26 71.48 -25.30 -26.06
C GLY A 26 71.12 -23.82 -25.91
N LEU A 27 71.98 -22.91 -26.38
CA LEU A 27 71.69 -21.48 -26.40
C LEU A 27 70.55 -21.15 -27.37
N PHE A 28 70.51 -21.81 -28.54
CA PHE A 28 69.45 -21.61 -29.54
C PHE A 28 68.11 -22.15 -29.07
N LEU A 29 68.09 -23.39 -28.53
CA LEU A 29 66.88 -23.96 -27.92
C LEU A 29 66.43 -23.16 -26.71
N GLY A 30 67.36 -22.75 -25.85
CA GLY A 30 67.07 -21.86 -24.71
C GLY A 30 66.49 -20.53 -25.18
N GLY A 31 67.08 -19.89 -26.20
CA GLY A 31 66.60 -18.65 -26.79
C GLY A 31 65.20 -18.77 -27.41
N VAL A 32 64.93 -19.85 -28.15
CA VAL A 32 63.61 -20.11 -28.76
C VAL A 32 62.56 -20.44 -27.70
N CYS A 33 62.88 -21.25 -26.69
CA CYS A 33 61.96 -21.53 -25.59
C CYS A 33 61.66 -20.27 -24.77
N THR A 34 62.67 -19.42 -24.54
CA THR A 34 62.48 -18.14 -23.85
C THR A 34 61.61 -17.22 -24.70
N ALA A 35 61.89 -17.08 -26.00
CA ALA A 35 61.09 -16.29 -26.92
C ALA A 35 59.64 -16.81 -27.02
N ALA A 36 59.42 -18.12 -27.08
CA ALA A 36 58.09 -18.73 -27.13
C ALA A 36 57.33 -18.61 -25.79
N ALA A 37 58.04 -18.45 -24.67
CA ALA A 37 57.46 -18.18 -23.35
C ALA A 37 57.05 -16.71 -23.17
N TYR A 38 57.66 -15.77 -23.89
CA TYR A 38 57.32 -14.34 -23.83
C TYR A 38 56.52 -13.82 -25.04
N ALA A 39 56.46 -14.57 -26.14
CA ALA A 39 55.67 -14.22 -27.32
C ALA A 39 54.18 -14.50 -27.05
N GLU A 40 53.45 -13.45 -26.73
CA GLU A 40 52.00 -13.46 -26.57
C GLU A 40 51.31 -13.39 -27.94
N ILE A 41 50.36 -14.28 -28.18
CA ILE A 41 49.45 -14.24 -29.32
C ILE A 41 48.07 -13.90 -28.78
N SER A 42 47.49 -12.81 -29.26
CA SER A 42 46.11 -12.45 -28.99
C SER A 42 45.18 -13.21 -29.94
N GLY A 43 44.28 -14.02 -29.38
CA GLY A 43 43.22 -14.68 -30.14
C GLY A 43 41.96 -13.83 -30.22
N ALA A 44 41.03 -14.22 -31.10
CA ALA A 44 39.69 -13.65 -31.12
C ALA A 44 38.66 -14.74 -31.42
N VAL A 45 37.57 -14.77 -30.66
CA VAL A 45 36.37 -15.58 -30.97
C VAL A 45 35.49 -14.76 -31.88
N MET A 46 35.10 -15.34 -33.02
CA MET A 46 34.20 -14.72 -33.98
C MET A 46 32.80 -15.28 -33.78
N ALA A 47 31.81 -14.41 -33.62
CA ALA A 47 30.42 -14.78 -33.48
C ALA A 47 29.55 -13.94 -34.42
N ALA A 48 28.55 -14.59 -35.02
CA ALA A 48 27.49 -13.88 -35.71
C ALA A 48 26.52 -13.29 -34.69
N GLY A 49 26.08 -12.06 -34.92
CA GLY A 49 25.17 -11.36 -34.03
C GLY A 49 24.23 -10.41 -34.76
N LYS A 50 23.36 -9.79 -33.99
CA LYS A 50 22.39 -8.79 -34.45
C LYS A 50 22.24 -7.69 -33.42
N ILE A 51 21.96 -6.48 -33.88
CA ILE A 51 21.65 -5.37 -32.98
C ILE A 51 20.22 -5.56 -32.47
N ILE A 52 20.04 -5.52 -31.15
CA ILE A 52 18.74 -5.52 -30.50
C ILE A 52 18.65 -4.34 -29.54
N VAL A 53 17.41 -4.01 -29.20
CA VAL A 53 17.09 -3.05 -28.16
C VAL A 53 17.15 -3.81 -26.83
N LEU A 54 17.92 -3.32 -25.84
CA LEU A 54 18.05 -4.00 -24.55
C LEU A 54 16.71 -4.07 -23.78
N GLY A 55 15.73 -3.22 -24.12
CA GLY A 55 14.41 -3.24 -23.50
C GLY A 55 13.44 -4.23 -24.11
N ARG A 56 12.64 -4.82 -23.22
CA ARG A 56 11.46 -5.61 -23.60
C ARG A 56 10.26 -4.68 -23.73
N ALA A 57 9.44 -4.91 -24.75
CA ALA A 57 8.17 -4.21 -24.90
C ALA A 57 7.36 -4.31 -23.59
N LYS A 58 6.89 -3.17 -23.10
CA LYS A 58 6.07 -3.10 -21.89
C LYS A 58 4.61 -3.24 -22.27
N GLN A 59 3.97 -4.27 -21.74
CA GLN A 59 2.56 -4.55 -21.96
C GLN A 59 1.74 -3.63 -21.04
N VAL A 60 0.77 -2.92 -21.61
CA VAL A 60 -0.20 -2.13 -20.85
C VAL A 60 -1.49 -2.93 -20.76
N GLU A 61 -1.84 -3.30 -19.54
CA GLU A 61 -2.99 -4.14 -19.21
C GLU A 61 -3.94 -3.40 -18.26
N HIS A 62 -5.21 -3.83 -18.22
CA HIS A 62 -6.18 -3.34 -17.24
C HIS A 62 -6.67 -4.47 -16.34
N ALA A 63 -6.41 -4.37 -15.03
CA ALA A 63 -6.68 -5.45 -14.07
C ALA A 63 -8.15 -5.88 -14.02
N ASP A 64 -9.10 -4.93 -14.05
CA ASP A 64 -10.52 -5.22 -13.86
C ASP A 64 -11.28 -5.43 -15.19
N GLY A 65 -10.66 -5.12 -16.34
CA GLY A 65 -11.36 -5.00 -17.63
C GLY A 65 -12.41 -3.89 -17.68
N GLY A 66 -13.19 -3.83 -18.76
CA GLY A 66 -14.28 -2.86 -18.92
C GLY A 66 -14.65 -2.57 -20.38
N ILE A 67 -15.68 -1.74 -20.58
CA ILE A 67 -16.09 -1.29 -21.92
C ILE A 67 -15.24 -0.08 -22.30
N ILE A 68 -14.61 -0.10 -23.47
CA ILE A 68 -13.80 1.03 -23.92
C ILE A 68 -14.69 2.14 -24.44
N SER A 69 -14.64 3.29 -23.78
CA SER A 69 -15.43 4.49 -24.13
C SER A 69 -14.71 5.42 -25.09
N GLU A 70 -13.38 5.46 -25.03
CA GLU A 70 -12.56 6.35 -25.84
C GLU A 70 -11.17 5.72 -26.07
N ILE A 71 -10.67 5.86 -27.30
CA ILE A 71 -9.31 5.49 -27.71
C ILE A 71 -8.65 6.78 -28.20
N VAL A 72 -7.60 7.23 -27.51
CA VAL A 72 -6.94 8.53 -27.76
C VAL A 72 -5.73 8.40 -28.70
N VAL A 73 -5.25 7.18 -28.90
CA VAL A 73 -4.00 6.88 -29.60
C VAL A 73 -4.19 5.88 -30.73
N ASN A 74 -3.30 5.90 -31.71
CA ASN A 74 -3.24 4.94 -32.81
C ASN A 74 -1.95 4.11 -32.76
N GLU A 75 -1.93 2.99 -33.48
CA GLU A 75 -0.73 2.18 -33.61
C GLU A 75 0.40 2.97 -34.31
N GLY A 76 1.61 2.91 -33.76
CA GLY A 76 2.78 3.66 -34.24
C GLY A 76 2.95 5.05 -33.62
N ASP A 77 1.96 5.56 -32.87
CA ASP A 77 2.06 6.86 -32.22
C ASP A 77 3.15 6.87 -31.13
N ARG A 78 3.81 8.03 -30.98
CA ARG A 78 4.76 8.28 -29.90
C ARG A 78 4.04 8.89 -28.71
N VAL A 79 4.25 8.31 -27.52
CA VAL A 79 3.63 8.74 -26.28
C VAL A 79 4.69 9.03 -25.21
N GLU A 80 4.41 10.01 -24.37
CA GLU A 80 5.20 10.28 -23.17
C GLU A 80 4.68 9.45 -21.99
N ALA A 81 5.51 9.28 -20.96
CA ALA A 81 5.08 8.64 -19.72
C ALA A 81 3.92 9.44 -19.09
N GLY A 82 2.82 8.75 -18.74
CA GLY A 82 1.61 9.34 -18.18
C GLY A 82 0.58 9.81 -19.22
N ALA A 83 0.88 9.74 -20.52
CA ALA A 83 -0.08 10.07 -21.57
C ALA A 83 -1.30 9.15 -21.51
N LEU A 84 -2.50 9.72 -21.72
CA LEU A 84 -3.76 8.97 -21.75
C LEU A 84 -3.83 8.15 -23.05
N LEU A 85 -4.04 6.85 -22.93
CA LEU A 85 -4.14 5.92 -24.06
C LEU A 85 -5.60 5.55 -24.32
N PHE A 86 -6.28 5.09 -23.28
CA PHE A 86 -7.66 4.60 -23.35
C PHE A 86 -8.46 5.11 -22.15
N ARG A 87 -9.78 5.24 -22.34
CA ARG A 87 -10.72 5.50 -21.25
C ARG A 87 -11.82 4.45 -21.27
N LEU A 88 -12.06 3.83 -20.12
CA LEU A 88 -13.17 2.89 -19.91
C LEU A 88 -14.46 3.63 -19.52
N ASP A 89 -15.61 3.03 -19.82
CA ASP A 89 -16.91 3.55 -19.39
C ASP A 89 -17.05 3.46 -17.87
N GLY A 90 -17.00 4.64 -17.23
CA GLY A 90 -17.13 4.78 -15.79
C GLY A 90 -18.55 4.96 -15.27
N THR A 91 -19.60 4.74 -16.06
CA THR A 91 -20.98 5.05 -15.64
C THR A 91 -21.38 4.31 -14.37
N THR A 92 -21.12 3.00 -14.30
CA THR A 92 -21.41 2.17 -13.12
C THR A 92 -20.53 2.53 -11.92
N ALA A 93 -19.23 2.74 -12.14
CA ALA A 93 -18.28 3.12 -11.10
C ALA A 93 -18.62 4.50 -10.49
N ARG A 94 -19.01 5.49 -11.32
CA ARG A 94 -19.45 6.82 -10.88
C ARG A 94 -20.77 6.75 -10.11
N ALA A 95 -21.73 5.95 -10.57
CA ALA A 95 -22.98 5.73 -9.84
C ALA A 95 -22.72 5.11 -8.46
N ASN A 96 -21.84 4.11 -8.38
CA ASN A 96 -21.47 3.48 -7.12
C ASN A 96 -20.78 4.47 -6.16
N LEU A 97 -19.83 5.28 -6.64
CA LEU A 97 -19.22 6.34 -5.84
C LEU A 97 -20.29 7.31 -5.31
N GLY A 98 -21.23 7.74 -6.15
CA GLY A 98 -22.31 8.64 -5.75
C GLY A 98 -23.22 8.07 -4.66
N ILE A 99 -23.44 6.75 -4.64
CA ILE A 99 -24.18 6.05 -3.57
C ILE A 99 -23.37 6.10 -2.28
N ILE A 100 -22.09 5.70 -2.33
CA ILE A 100 -21.18 5.69 -1.16
C ILE A 100 -21.07 7.09 -0.57
N GLU A 101 -20.80 8.10 -1.39
CA GLU A 101 -20.70 9.50 -0.96
C GLU A 101 -22.02 10.02 -0.39
N GLY A 102 -23.16 9.64 -0.98
CA GLY A 102 -24.47 10.01 -0.45
C GLY A 102 -24.74 9.43 0.94
N GLN A 103 -24.41 8.15 1.16
CA GLN A 103 -24.56 7.48 2.45
C GLN A 103 -23.58 8.04 3.48
N LEU A 104 -22.30 8.19 3.11
CA LEU A 104 -21.26 8.75 3.97
C LEU A 104 -21.63 10.16 4.43
N ALA A 105 -22.06 11.03 3.51
CA ALA A 105 -22.45 12.38 3.86
C ALA A 105 -23.66 12.42 4.81
N GLN A 106 -24.66 11.56 4.60
CA GLN A 106 -25.80 11.44 5.50
C GLN A 106 -25.36 11.08 6.93
N LEU A 107 -24.45 10.11 7.07
CA LEU A 107 -23.95 9.67 8.38
C LEU A 107 -23.08 10.73 9.05
N MET A 108 -22.22 11.42 8.29
CA MET A 108 -21.37 12.50 8.83
C MET A 108 -22.20 13.68 9.33
N VAL A 109 -23.29 14.05 8.65
CA VAL A 109 -24.20 15.12 9.13
C VAL A 109 -24.98 14.65 10.37
N GLN A 110 -25.35 13.36 10.44
CA GLN A 110 -25.94 12.77 11.66
C GLN A 110 -24.95 12.78 12.83
N GLU A 111 -23.68 12.44 12.60
CA GLU A 111 -22.62 12.51 13.61
C GLU A 111 -22.43 13.96 14.08
N ALA A 112 -22.36 14.93 13.16
CA ALA A 112 -22.26 16.35 13.51
C ALA A 112 -23.41 16.82 14.41
N ARG A 113 -24.65 16.39 14.13
CA ARG A 113 -25.80 16.65 15.00
C ARG A 113 -25.60 16.04 16.38
N LEU A 114 -25.19 14.78 16.45
CA LEU A 114 -25.00 14.06 17.72
C LEU A 114 -23.89 14.68 18.57
N LEU A 115 -22.79 15.12 17.95
CA LEU A 115 -21.72 15.85 18.63
C LEU A 115 -22.21 17.20 19.17
N ALA A 116 -23.05 17.91 18.42
CA ALA A 116 -23.69 19.13 18.89
C ALA A 116 -24.65 18.87 20.06
N GLU A 117 -25.45 17.80 20.01
CA GLU A 117 -26.33 17.36 21.10
C GLU A 117 -25.55 16.97 22.35
N GLN A 118 -24.45 16.22 22.20
CA GLN A 118 -23.54 15.82 23.28
C GLN A 118 -22.90 17.03 23.97
N ALA A 119 -22.43 18.01 23.18
CA ALA A 119 -21.76 19.20 23.69
C ALA A 119 -22.73 20.31 24.13
N GLY A 120 -24.05 20.12 23.96
CA GLY A 120 -25.05 21.14 24.27
C GLY A 120 -24.96 22.40 23.39
N ARG A 121 -24.44 22.28 22.16
CA ARG A 121 -24.27 23.41 21.24
C ARG A 121 -25.58 23.78 20.56
N THR A 122 -25.72 25.05 20.17
CA THR A 122 -26.90 25.55 19.44
C THR A 122 -26.85 25.15 17.96
N GLY A 123 -25.69 25.32 17.31
CA GLY A 123 -25.46 24.97 15.91
C GLY A 123 -24.94 23.54 15.68
N ILE A 124 -24.95 23.12 14.42
CA ILE A 124 -24.31 21.89 13.93
C ILE A 124 -23.09 22.31 13.11
N ASP A 125 -21.90 21.90 13.56
CA ASP A 125 -20.64 22.18 12.87
C ASP A 125 -20.35 21.05 11.88
N LEU A 126 -20.33 21.35 10.58
CA LEU A 126 -20.08 20.34 9.55
C LEU A 126 -18.57 20.11 9.38
N PRO A 127 -18.11 18.84 9.33
CA PRO A 127 -16.72 18.52 9.04
C PRO A 127 -16.30 18.99 7.64
N ALA A 128 -15.04 19.40 7.48
CA ALA A 128 -14.50 19.90 6.21
C ALA A 128 -14.49 18.81 5.13
N GLU A 129 -14.34 17.56 5.56
CA GLU A 129 -14.33 16.36 4.75
C GLU A 129 -15.61 16.20 3.92
N LEU A 130 -16.74 16.82 4.31
CA LEU A 130 -17.99 16.81 3.52
C LEU A 130 -17.90 17.58 2.19
N SER A 131 -16.77 18.23 1.88
CA SER A 131 -16.60 19.04 0.67
C SER A 131 -16.79 18.28 -0.65
N PHE A 132 -16.75 16.94 -0.66
CA PHE A 132 -17.01 16.14 -1.85
C PHE A 132 -18.48 16.17 -2.29
N VAL A 133 -19.41 16.59 -1.42
CA VAL A 133 -20.84 16.73 -1.77
C VAL A 133 -21.18 18.18 -2.15
N PRO A 134 -22.01 18.40 -3.18
CA PRO A 134 -22.50 19.74 -3.53
C PRO A 134 -23.13 20.48 -2.35
N ALA A 135 -22.96 21.80 -2.30
CA ALA A 135 -23.46 22.65 -1.21
C ALA A 135 -24.97 22.47 -0.98
N ASP A 136 -25.78 22.46 -2.03
CA ASP A 136 -27.24 22.31 -1.95
C ASP A 136 -27.68 21.00 -1.30
N ARG A 137 -26.94 19.91 -1.52
CA ARG A 137 -27.24 18.63 -0.89
C ARG A 137 -26.81 18.62 0.57
N ARG A 138 -25.70 19.28 0.91
CA ARG A 138 -25.25 19.44 2.31
C ARG A 138 -26.24 20.27 3.12
N THR A 139 -26.76 21.37 2.56
CA THR A 139 -27.76 22.21 3.24
C THR A 139 -29.04 21.42 3.52
N LEU A 140 -29.60 20.72 2.53
CA LEU A 140 -30.80 19.88 2.70
C LEU A 140 -30.63 18.81 3.79
N LEU A 141 -29.50 18.10 3.81
CA LEU A 141 -29.21 17.11 4.85
C LEU A 141 -29.11 17.75 6.24
N THR A 142 -28.49 18.93 6.31
CA THR A 142 -28.27 19.64 7.58
C THR A 142 -29.58 20.21 8.13
N GLU A 143 -30.43 20.80 7.29
CA GLU A 143 -31.74 21.32 7.68
C GLU A 143 -32.62 20.23 8.33
N ALA A 144 -32.65 19.04 7.73
CA ALA A 144 -33.36 17.90 8.30
C ALA A 144 -32.82 17.52 9.70
N GLN A 145 -31.50 17.55 9.90
CA GLN A 145 -30.90 17.27 11.20
C GLN A 145 -31.12 18.39 12.23
N ILE A 146 -31.16 19.66 11.81
CA ILE A 146 -31.51 20.80 12.68
C ILE A 146 -32.94 20.62 13.21
N MET A 147 -33.89 20.29 12.33
CA MET A 147 -35.29 20.08 12.73
C MET A 147 -35.42 18.91 13.71
N LEU A 148 -34.71 17.81 13.48
CA LEU A 148 -34.69 16.67 14.38
C LEU A 148 -34.10 17.03 15.76
N LYS A 149 -32.97 17.75 15.80
CA LYS A 149 -32.35 18.24 17.04
C LYS A 149 -33.31 19.10 17.86
N LEU A 150 -33.98 20.05 17.21
CA LEU A 150 -34.97 20.92 17.86
C LEU A 150 -36.15 20.09 18.39
N ALA A 151 -36.65 19.11 17.64
CA ALA A 151 -37.73 18.23 18.08
C ALA A 151 -37.34 17.39 19.31
N ARG A 152 -36.12 16.84 19.34
CA ARG A 152 -35.59 16.11 20.51
C ARG A 152 -35.45 17.04 21.72
N GLN A 153 -34.92 18.23 21.52
CA GLN A 153 -34.76 19.23 22.58
C GLN A 153 -36.12 19.63 23.17
N MET A 154 -37.13 19.90 22.33
CA MET A 154 -38.49 20.23 22.77
C MET A 154 -39.12 19.08 23.57
N THR A 155 -39.00 17.85 23.08
CA THR A 155 -39.51 16.65 23.77
C THR A 155 -38.90 16.51 25.16
N ARG A 156 -37.57 16.62 25.26
CA ARG A 156 -36.85 16.56 26.55
C ARG A 156 -37.28 17.68 27.49
N SER A 157 -37.36 18.92 27.01
CA SER A 157 -37.80 20.05 27.84
C SER A 157 -39.24 19.91 28.32
N SER A 158 -40.13 19.35 27.49
CA SER A 158 -41.54 19.13 27.82
C SER A 158 -41.69 18.06 28.91
N GLN A 159 -40.98 16.94 28.77
CA GLN A 159 -40.95 15.87 29.78
C GLN A 159 -40.44 16.38 31.13
N LYS A 160 -39.36 17.16 31.11
CA LYS A 160 -38.83 17.81 32.32
C LYS A 160 -39.83 18.76 32.95
N ALA A 161 -40.42 19.66 32.18
CA ALA A 161 -41.40 20.62 32.68
C ALA A 161 -42.63 19.93 33.31
N GLN A 162 -43.05 18.78 32.77
CA GLN A 162 -44.12 17.99 33.37
C GLN A 162 -43.73 17.41 34.74
N LEU A 163 -42.53 16.82 34.84
CA LEU A 163 -42.01 16.28 36.10
C LEU A 163 -41.76 17.37 37.14
N GLU A 164 -41.22 18.52 36.73
CA GLU A 164 -41.01 19.69 37.59
C GLU A 164 -42.34 20.20 38.17
N LYS A 165 -43.40 20.26 37.36
CA LYS A 165 -44.76 20.59 37.84
C LYS A 165 -45.25 19.57 38.86
N GLN A 166 -45.00 18.28 38.64
CA GLN A 166 -45.40 17.23 39.56
C GLN A 166 -44.63 17.32 40.90
N VAL A 167 -43.33 17.62 40.86
CA VAL A 167 -42.52 17.90 42.06
C VAL A 167 -43.07 19.09 42.83
N GLY A 168 -43.46 20.17 42.14
CA GLY A 168 -44.12 21.32 42.74
C GLY A 168 -45.43 20.99 43.43
N GLN A 169 -46.30 20.19 42.78
CA GLN A 169 -47.57 19.72 43.35
C GLN A 169 -47.36 18.91 44.63
N PHE A 170 -46.40 17.98 44.65
CA PHE A 170 -46.09 17.23 45.87
C PHE A 170 -45.54 18.12 46.98
N ALA A 171 -44.72 19.13 46.65
CA ALA A 171 -44.23 20.08 47.65
C ALA A 171 -45.37 20.90 48.28
N GLU A 172 -46.34 21.36 47.48
CA GLU A 172 -47.52 22.06 47.97
C GLU A 172 -48.38 21.15 48.87
N GLN A 173 -48.58 19.88 48.48
CA GLN A 173 -49.33 18.91 49.27
C GLN A 173 -48.65 18.62 50.62
N ILE A 174 -47.33 18.44 50.64
CA ILE A 174 -46.54 18.28 51.86
C ILE A 174 -46.73 19.50 52.77
N SER A 175 -46.62 20.72 52.22
CA SER A 175 -46.82 21.95 53.00
C SER A 175 -48.23 22.03 53.62
N ALA A 176 -49.26 21.56 52.92
CA ALA A 176 -50.63 21.53 53.42
C ALA A 176 -50.79 20.49 54.56
N LEU A 177 -50.25 19.28 54.38
CA LEU A 177 -50.26 18.22 55.40
C LEU A 177 -49.48 18.63 56.67
N GLU A 178 -48.34 19.30 56.50
CA GLU A 178 -47.56 19.83 57.62
C GLU A 178 -48.32 20.89 58.41
N ALA A 179 -49.06 21.77 57.72
CA ALA A 179 -49.93 22.76 58.37
C ALA A 179 -51.06 22.07 59.16
N GLN A 180 -51.67 21.01 58.61
CA GLN A 180 -52.68 20.21 59.30
C GLN A 180 -52.10 19.47 60.52
N ARG A 181 -50.92 18.87 60.38
CA ARG A 181 -50.20 18.22 61.50
C ARG A 181 -49.93 19.22 62.62
N LYS A 182 -49.46 20.42 62.27
CA LYS A 182 -49.19 21.50 63.24
C LYS A 182 -50.46 21.94 64.00
N ALA A 183 -51.62 21.94 63.34
CA ALA A 183 -52.90 22.20 63.99
C ALA A 183 -53.29 21.08 64.98
N VAL A 184 -53.08 19.82 64.61
CA VAL A 184 -53.27 18.67 65.51
C VAL A 184 -52.31 18.75 66.71
N ASP A 185 -51.04 19.09 66.47
CA ASP A 185 -50.03 19.26 67.53
C ASP A 185 -50.43 20.36 68.54
N ALA A 186 -50.98 21.48 68.04
CA ALA A 186 -51.49 22.55 68.90
C ALA A 186 -52.68 22.08 69.75
N ASN A 187 -53.61 21.31 69.18
CA ASN A 187 -54.74 20.74 69.92
C ASN A 187 -54.28 19.71 70.97
N MET A 188 -53.30 18.87 70.63
CA MET A 188 -52.70 17.94 71.57
C MET A 188 -52.08 18.67 72.77
N ALA A 189 -51.39 19.79 72.55
CA ALA A 189 -50.84 20.60 73.64
C ALA A 189 -51.91 21.17 74.58
N LEU A 190 -53.08 21.56 74.05
CA LEU A 190 -54.22 22.01 74.86
C LEU A 190 -54.82 20.87 75.69
N VAL A 191 -55.02 19.70 75.07
CA VAL A 191 -55.53 18.49 75.75
C VAL A 191 -54.55 18.01 76.82
N ASP A 192 -53.24 18.10 76.57
CA ASP A 192 -52.21 17.79 77.57
C ASP A 192 -52.25 18.72 78.77
N ASP A 193 -52.47 20.02 78.57
CA ASP A 193 -52.64 20.95 79.69
C ASP A 193 -53.90 20.63 80.50
N GLN A 194 -55.01 20.31 79.83
CA GLN A 194 -56.25 19.92 80.48
C GLN A 194 -56.09 18.63 81.28
N LEU A 195 -55.42 17.61 80.72
CA LEU A 195 -55.11 16.36 81.42
C LEU A 195 -54.30 16.60 82.69
N ARG A 196 -53.25 17.44 82.65
CA ARG A 196 -52.47 17.79 83.86
C ARG A 196 -53.34 18.44 84.94
N ARG A 197 -54.25 19.33 84.56
CA ARG A 197 -55.20 19.95 85.50
C ARG A 197 -56.16 18.90 86.07
N TYR A 198 -56.69 18.02 85.23
CA TYR A 198 -57.63 16.97 85.62
C TYR A 198 -56.98 15.93 86.53
N ASP A 199 -55.74 15.53 86.28
CA ASP A 199 -54.96 14.66 87.17
C ASP A 199 -54.82 15.28 88.57
N SER A 200 -54.51 16.59 88.65
CA SER A 200 -54.41 17.29 89.93
C SER A 200 -55.73 17.39 90.69
N LEU A 201 -56.86 17.45 89.98
CA LEU A 201 -58.20 17.52 90.58
C LEU A 201 -58.69 16.12 90.98
N ASN A 202 -58.37 15.09 90.20
CA ASN A 202 -58.64 13.69 90.51
C ASN A 202 -57.90 13.24 91.78
N ALA A 203 -56.64 13.64 91.94
CA ALA A 203 -55.86 13.38 93.16
C ALA A 203 -56.50 13.98 94.43
N ARG A 204 -57.33 15.01 94.27
CA ARG A 204 -58.13 15.65 95.33
C ARG A 204 -59.57 15.11 95.43
N GLY A 205 -59.94 14.13 94.61
CA GLY A 205 -61.28 13.54 94.56
C GLY A 205 -62.36 14.45 93.94
N LEU A 206 -61.96 15.48 93.18
CA LEU A 206 -62.85 16.53 92.69
C LEU A 206 -63.40 16.29 91.26
N ILE A 207 -63.02 15.20 90.60
CA ILE A 207 -63.53 14.81 89.27
C ILE A 207 -63.89 13.32 89.24
N THR A 208 -64.67 12.91 88.24
CA THR A 208 -64.98 11.49 88.04
C THR A 208 -63.93 10.81 87.15
N GLN A 209 -63.68 9.52 87.40
CA GLN A 209 -62.79 8.73 86.54
C GLN A 209 -63.23 8.69 85.06
N SER A 210 -64.53 8.75 84.81
CA SER A 210 -65.07 8.80 83.45
C SER A 210 -64.59 10.03 82.67
N GLN A 211 -64.51 11.20 83.32
CA GLN A 211 -64.02 12.43 82.69
C GLN A 211 -62.53 12.36 82.35
N LEU A 212 -61.73 11.74 83.22
CA LEU A 212 -60.29 11.55 82.96
C LEU A 212 -60.06 10.59 81.79
N ILE A 213 -60.74 9.44 81.77
CA ILE A 213 -60.64 8.45 80.69
C ILE A 213 -61.11 9.05 79.36
N ALA A 214 -62.16 9.86 79.36
CA ALA A 214 -62.62 10.55 78.15
C ALA A 214 -61.54 11.44 77.55
N MET A 215 -60.83 12.21 78.39
CA MET A 215 -59.75 13.09 77.92
C MET A 215 -58.50 12.31 77.49
N GLN A 216 -58.18 11.20 78.17
CA GLN A 216 -57.11 10.31 77.73
C GLN A 216 -57.40 9.66 76.37
N ARG A 217 -58.65 9.27 76.12
CA ARG A 217 -59.09 8.77 74.81
C ARG A 217 -58.99 9.85 73.73
N GLU A 218 -59.33 11.10 74.03
CA GLU A 218 -59.18 12.22 73.09
C GLU A 218 -57.71 12.42 72.72
N LYS A 219 -56.80 12.45 73.70
CA LYS A 219 -55.35 12.51 73.45
C LYS A 219 -54.88 11.35 72.57
N ALA A 220 -55.31 10.12 72.87
CA ALA A 220 -54.94 8.94 72.08
C ALA A 220 -55.45 9.05 70.63
N SER A 221 -56.66 9.57 70.43
CA SER A 221 -57.23 9.83 69.10
C SER A 221 -56.40 10.86 68.32
N LEU A 222 -56.08 12.00 68.93
CA LEU A 222 -55.25 13.04 68.30
C LEU A 222 -53.84 12.53 67.96
N THR A 223 -53.24 11.71 68.84
CA THR A 223 -51.95 11.06 68.59
C THR A 223 -52.02 10.12 67.38
N GLY A 224 -53.12 9.37 67.25
CA GLY A 224 -53.40 8.55 66.07
C GLY A 224 -53.51 9.39 64.79
N SER A 225 -54.24 10.51 64.83
CA SER A 225 -54.35 11.44 63.70
C SER A 225 -53.01 12.07 63.31
N GLN A 226 -52.19 12.48 64.28
CA GLN A 226 -50.84 13.00 64.04
C GLN A 226 -49.95 11.94 63.37
N SER A 227 -50.03 10.69 63.83
CA SER A 227 -49.27 9.58 63.26
C SER A 227 -49.69 9.30 61.83
N ALA A 228 -51.00 9.33 61.53
CA ALA A 228 -51.53 9.17 60.17
C ALA A 228 -51.05 10.27 59.22
N LEU A 229 -51.12 11.55 59.64
CA LEU A 229 -50.62 12.68 58.85
C LEU A 229 -49.10 12.59 58.62
N THR A 230 -48.36 12.12 59.62
CA THR A 230 -46.91 11.94 59.50
C THR A 230 -46.58 10.85 58.48
N ALA A 231 -47.33 9.74 58.46
CA ALA A 231 -47.17 8.70 57.46
C ALA A 231 -47.47 9.23 56.04
N GLU A 232 -48.54 10.00 55.88
CA GLU A 232 -48.92 10.60 54.59
C GLU A 232 -47.88 11.62 54.07
N ILE A 233 -47.28 12.42 54.97
CA ILE A 233 -46.16 13.31 54.62
C ILE A 233 -44.96 12.50 54.11
N ILE A 234 -44.61 11.40 54.79
CA ILE A 234 -43.49 10.53 54.39
C ILE A 234 -43.75 9.91 53.02
N GLU A 235 -44.97 9.38 52.78
CA GLU A 235 -45.35 8.81 51.50
C GLU A 235 -45.28 9.84 50.36
N THR A 236 -45.82 11.04 50.59
CA THR A 236 -45.78 12.13 49.61
C THR A 236 -44.34 12.60 49.33
N GLN A 237 -43.48 12.64 50.36
CA GLN A 237 -42.06 12.96 50.21
C GLN A 237 -41.31 11.89 49.40
N GLN A 238 -41.65 10.61 49.57
CA GLN A 238 -41.09 9.54 48.74
C GLN A 238 -41.54 9.69 47.28
N ALA A 239 -42.81 10.00 47.03
CA ALA A 239 -43.32 10.26 45.68
C ALA A 239 -42.63 11.47 45.01
N LYS A 240 -42.41 12.56 45.76
CA LYS A 240 -41.62 13.72 45.31
C LYS A 240 -40.20 13.32 44.92
N THR A 241 -39.51 12.60 45.80
CA THR A 241 -38.13 12.13 45.56
C THR A 241 -38.05 11.24 44.32
N GLN A 242 -39.06 10.37 44.11
CA GLN A 242 -39.13 9.53 42.91
C GLN A 242 -39.30 10.36 41.63
N ALA A 243 -40.12 11.42 41.67
CA ALA A 243 -40.28 12.33 40.53
C ALA A 243 -38.98 13.13 40.24
N GLU A 244 -38.26 13.55 41.28
CA GLU A 244 -36.94 14.21 41.16
C GLU A 244 -35.91 13.26 40.53
N LEU A 245 -35.86 11.99 40.94
CA LEU A 245 -34.99 10.99 40.32
C LEU A 245 -35.33 10.76 38.85
N LYS A 246 -36.63 10.72 38.50
CA LYS A 246 -37.06 10.62 37.10
C LYS A 246 -36.59 11.83 36.27
N LEU A 247 -36.52 13.02 36.86
CA LEU A 247 -36.03 14.22 36.17
C LEU A 247 -34.56 14.07 35.75
N ILE A 248 -33.74 13.48 36.62
CA ILE A 248 -32.32 13.17 36.34
C ILE A 248 -32.23 12.08 35.26
N GLN A 249 -33.04 11.03 35.37
CA GLN A 249 -33.07 9.92 34.40
C GLN A 249 -33.40 10.37 32.98
N VAL A 250 -34.22 11.42 32.80
CA VAL A 250 -34.51 11.99 31.47
C VAL A 250 -33.23 12.49 30.78
N ASP A 251 -32.30 13.08 31.54
CA ASP A 251 -31.02 13.56 31.00
C ASP A 251 -30.05 12.42 30.72
N GLU A 252 -29.95 11.48 31.66
CA GLU A 252 -29.09 10.31 31.52
C GLU A 252 -29.51 9.47 30.30
N ALA A 253 -30.81 9.20 30.15
CA ALA A 253 -31.34 8.47 29.00
C ALA A 253 -31.10 9.20 27.68
N PHE A 254 -31.22 10.54 27.66
CA PHE A 254 -30.88 11.32 26.47
C PHE A 254 -29.39 11.19 26.13
N TYR A 255 -28.51 11.38 27.11
CA TYR A 255 -27.06 11.30 26.90
C TYR A 255 -26.62 9.89 26.47
N GLU A 256 -27.15 8.85 27.11
CA GLU A 256 -26.93 7.45 26.73
C GLU A 256 -27.38 7.17 25.30
N SER A 257 -28.56 7.69 24.90
CA SER A 257 -29.05 7.52 23.52
C SER A 257 -28.12 8.18 22.49
N VAL A 258 -27.60 9.37 22.78
CA VAL A 258 -26.66 10.08 21.90
C VAL A 258 -25.35 9.32 21.76
N LEU A 259 -24.80 8.81 22.87
CA LEU A 259 -23.57 8.01 22.84
C LEU A 259 -23.75 6.70 22.09
N THR A 260 -24.87 6.03 22.30
CA THR A 260 -25.20 4.77 21.60
C THR A 260 -25.35 4.99 20.10
N GLU A 261 -26.03 6.07 19.68
CA GLU A 261 -26.13 6.44 18.27
C GLU A 261 -24.73 6.76 17.67
N LEU A 262 -23.88 7.49 18.39
CA LEU A 262 -22.50 7.79 17.93
C LEU A 262 -21.66 6.52 17.76
N ASP A 263 -21.71 5.60 18.73
CA ASP A 263 -20.97 4.34 18.69
C ASP A 263 -21.39 3.44 17.52
N GLN A 264 -22.68 3.47 17.16
CA GLN A 264 -23.18 2.76 15.98
C GLN A 264 -22.76 3.42 14.67
N LYS A 265 -22.72 4.76 14.61
CA LYS A 265 -22.51 5.52 13.37
C LYS A 265 -21.05 5.64 12.97
N ARG A 266 -20.12 5.74 13.94
CA ARG A 266 -18.69 5.88 13.66
C ARG A 266 -18.07 4.72 12.89
N PRO A 267 -18.34 3.44 13.23
CA PRO A 267 -17.86 2.31 12.44
C PRO A 267 -18.42 2.31 11.01
N GLU A 268 -19.68 2.71 10.82
CA GLU A 268 -20.29 2.85 9.48
C GLU A 268 -19.60 3.94 8.66
N ILE A 269 -19.29 5.09 9.28
CA ILE A 269 -18.53 6.18 8.64
C ILE A 269 -17.13 5.71 8.27
N ALA A 270 -16.41 5.05 9.17
CA ALA A 270 -15.07 4.53 8.90
C ALA A 270 -15.07 3.54 7.73
N LYS A 271 -16.03 2.61 7.73
CA LYS A 271 -16.22 1.65 6.64
C LYS A 271 -16.48 2.34 5.30
N LEU A 272 -17.45 3.26 5.24
CA LEU A 272 -17.80 3.96 4.00
C LEU A 272 -16.69 4.91 3.52
N SER A 273 -15.89 5.45 4.44
CA SER A 273 -14.69 6.22 4.09
C SER A 273 -13.67 5.37 3.35
N GLU A 274 -13.38 4.15 3.84
CA GLU A 274 -12.48 3.21 3.14
C GLU A 274 -13.06 2.74 1.80
N GLU A 275 -14.37 2.43 1.76
CA GLU A 275 -15.04 2.07 0.51
C GLU A 275 -15.01 3.22 -0.52
N ARG A 276 -15.08 4.48 -0.05
CA ARG A 276 -14.94 5.67 -0.89
C ARG A 276 -13.53 5.78 -1.47
N VAL A 277 -12.49 5.54 -0.67
CA VAL A 277 -11.09 5.52 -1.15
C VAL A 277 -10.92 4.47 -2.24
N ALA A 278 -11.44 3.25 -2.03
CA ALA A 278 -11.39 2.19 -3.03
C ALA A 278 -12.19 2.53 -4.30
N ALA A 279 -13.36 3.17 -4.17
CA ALA A 279 -14.17 3.59 -5.31
C ALA A 279 -13.48 4.71 -6.13
N LEU A 280 -12.82 5.66 -5.48
CA LEU A 280 -12.03 6.70 -6.15
C LEU A 280 -10.82 6.11 -6.88
N ASP A 281 -10.14 5.12 -6.30
CA ASP A 281 -9.04 4.43 -6.96
C ASP A 281 -9.50 3.69 -8.22
N ARG A 282 -10.65 3.00 -8.15
CA ARG A 282 -11.27 2.39 -9.34
C ARG A 282 -11.59 3.41 -10.42
N LEU A 283 -12.13 4.58 -10.06
CA LEU A 283 -12.39 5.64 -11.04
C LEU A 283 -11.12 6.16 -11.71
N ARG A 284 -10.02 6.29 -10.96
CA ARG A 284 -8.71 6.68 -11.53
C ARG A 284 -8.21 5.65 -12.53
N LYS A 285 -8.41 4.36 -12.25
CA LYS A 285 -7.98 3.25 -13.11
C LYS A 285 -8.76 3.13 -14.42
N LEU A 286 -9.95 3.76 -14.53
CA LEU A 286 -10.67 3.86 -15.80
C LEU A 286 -9.89 4.62 -16.87
N GLU A 287 -8.97 5.50 -16.47
CA GLU A 287 -8.04 6.16 -17.38
C GLU A 287 -6.74 5.37 -17.46
N ILE A 288 -6.51 4.75 -18.62
CA ILE A 288 -5.35 3.90 -18.86
C ILE A 288 -4.26 4.76 -19.47
N ARG A 289 -3.15 4.89 -18.75
CA ARG A 289 -2.04 5.78 -19.10
C ARG A 289 -0.77 4.99 -19.42
N ALA A 290 0.09 5.57 -20.24
CA ALA A 290 1.39 4.99 -20.57
C ALA A 290 2.32 4.95 -19.34
N PRO A 291 2.84 3.79 -18.91
CA PRO A 291 3.80 3.71 -17.80
C PRO A 291 5.18 4.30 -18.14
N ILE A 292 5.54 4.32 -19.43
CA ILE A 292 6.82 4.78 -19.96
C ILE A 292 6.61 5.54 -21.27
N ALA A 293 7.58 6.39 -21.63
CA ALA A 293 7.62 7.00 -22.95
C ALA A 293 8.08 5.98 -24.00
N GLY A 294 7.53 6.05 -25.22
CA GLY A 294 7.87 5.13 -26.29
C GLY A 294 6.93 5.19 -27.47
N SER A 295 7.11 4.28 -28.42
CA SER A 295 6.17 4.07 -29.53
C SER A 295 5.21 2.93 -29.24
N LEU A 296 3.93 3.14 -29.55
CA LEU A 296 2.89 2.13 -29.42
C LEU A 296 3.00 1.08 -30.54
N HIS A 297 2.93 -0.18 -30.16
CA HIS A 297 3.00 -1.33 -31.05
C HIS A 297 1.94 -2.35 -30.65
N GLN A 298 1.32 -3.03 -31.62
CA GLN A 298 0.29 -4.05 -31.38
C GLN A 298 -0.84 -3.52 -30.48
N LEU A 299 -1.59 -2.58 -31.01
CA LEU A 299 -2.86 -2.17 -30.41
C LEU A 299 -3.81 -3.38 -30.50
N ASN A 300 -4.28 -3.95 -29.39
CA ASN A 300 -5.20 -5.08 -29.44
C ASN A 300 -6.65 -4.61 -29.54
N VAL A 301 -6.93 -3.38 -29.10
CA VAL A 301 -8.27 -2.82 -29.12
C VAL A 301 -8.40 -1.69 -30.12
N HIS A 302 -9.29 -1.89 -31.10
CA HIS A 302 -9.42 -1.00 -32.26
C HIS A 302 -10.78 -0.31 -32.34
N THR A 303 -11.76 -0.72 -31.53
CA THR A 303 -13.15 -0.25 -31.63
C THR A 303 -13.66 0.27 -30.30
N ILE A 304 -14.27 1.46 -30.35
CA ILE A 304 -15.04 2.03 -29.24
C ILE A 304 -16.26 1.12 -28.98
N GLY A 305 -16.54 0.83 -27.71
CA GLY A 305 -17.62 -0.06 -27.28
C GLY A 305 -17.23 -1.54 -27.20
N SER A 306 -16.00 -1.91 -27.56
CA SER A 306 -15.48 -3.25 -27.30
C SER A 306 -15.24 -3.48 -25.81
N VAL A 307 -15.30 -4.74 -25.40
CA VAL A 307 -15.12 -5.17 -24.00
C VAL A 307 -13.71 -5.72 -23.86
N ALA A 308 -12.93 -5.12 -22.97
CA ALA A 308 -11.66 -5.66 -22.53
C ALA A 308 -11.86 -6.57 -21.32
N GLY A 309 -11.28 -7.75 -21.35
CA GLY A 309 -11.26 -8.70 -20.24
C GLY A 309 -10.32 -8.27 -19.10
N PRO A 310 -10.48 -8.83 -17.90
CA PRO A 310 -9.55 -8.63 -16.79
C PRO A 310 -8.14 -9.12 -17.13
N GLY A 311 -7.14 -8.25 -16.97
CA GLY A 311 -5.73 -8.56 -17.28
C GLY A 311 -5.44 -8.65 -18.78
N GLU A 312 -6.36 -8.23 -19.64
CA GLU A 312 -6.12 -8.23 -21.08
C GLU A 312 -5.10 -7.14 -21.46
N THR A 313 -4.12 -7.50 -22.27
CA THR A 313 -3.15 -6.58 -22.85
C THR A 313 -3.83 -5.71 -23.91
N LEU A 314 -3.82 -4.40 -23.71
CA LEU A 314 -4.45 -3.44 -24.60
C LEU A 314 -3.50 -2.92 -25.68
N VAL A 315 -2.24 -2.68 -25.30
CA VAL A 315 -1.19 -2.20 -26.21
C VAL A 315 0.20 -2.48 -25.64
N ASN A 316 1.20 -2.63 -26.52
CA ASN A 316 2.60 -2.71 -26.14
C ASN A 316 3.31 -1.38 -26.39
N ILE A 317 4.14 -0.94 -25.44
CA ILE A 317 4.99 0.25 -25.60
C ILE A 317 6.44 -0.22 -25.76
N ILE A 318 7.06 0.19 -26.87
CA ILE A 318 8.49 0.00 -27.13
C ILE A 318 9.20 1.30 -26.71
N PRO A 319 10.09 1.28 -25.71
CA PRO A 319 10.85 2.46 -25.32
C PRO A 319 11.74 2.96 -26.47
N GLN A 320 11.92 4.29 -26.55
CA GLN A 320 12.79 4.90 -27.57
C GLN A 320 14.24 5.10 -27.12
N ASP A 321 14.49 5.16 -25.81
CA ASP A 321 15.80 5.45 -25.22
C ASP A 321 16.54 4.19 -24.77
N ASP A 322 16.15 3.02 -25.27
CA ASP A 322 16.78 1.78 -24.88
C ASP A 322 18.17 1.66 -25.54
N GLU A 323 19.17 1.35 -24.73
CA GLU A 323 20.54 1.11 -25.15
C GLU A 323 20.57 0.01 -26.23
N LEU A 324 21.14 0.33 -27.39
CA LEU A 324 21.38 -0.63 -28.45
C LEU A 324 22.52 -1.56 -28.02
N ILE A 325 22.20 -2.85 -27.90
CA ILE A 325 23.19 -3.89 -27.61
C ILE A 325 23.32 -4.83 -28.80
N VAL A 326 24.44 -5.51 -28.88
CA VAL A 326 24.65 -6.59 -29.86
C VAL A 326 24.45 -7.92 -29.18
N GLU A 327 23.53 -8.70 -29.71
CA GLU A 327 23.31 -10.08 -29.31
C GLU A 327 24.09 -10.99 -30.26
N ALA A 328 25.10 -11.69 -29.75
CA ALA A 328 25.98 -12.58 -30.50
C ALA A 328 25.76 -14.04 -30.10
N MET A 329 25.83 -14.93 -31.08
CA MET A 329 25.67 -16.37 -30.92
C MET A 329 27.04 -17.04 -30.88
N ILE A 330 27.40 -17.61 -29.73
CA ILE A 330 28.70 -18.23 -29.49
C ILE A 330 28.57 -19.74 -29.58
N LEU A 331 29.50 -20.38 -30.29
CA LEU A 331 29.54 -21.83 -30.37
C LEU A 331 29.93 -22.45 -29.02
N PRO A 332 29.36 -23.61 -28.63
CA PRO A 332 29.69 -24.26 -27.37
C PRO A 332 31.19 -24.57 -27.20
N ALA A 333 31.91 -24.76 -28.30
CA ALA A 333 33.36 -24.98 -28.28
C ALA A 333 34.17 -23.75 -27.82
N ASP A 334 33.59 -22.55 -27.96
CA ASP A 334 34.29 -21.28 -27.73
C ASP A 334 33.83 -20.56 -26.44
N VAL A 335 32.81 -21.07 -25.74
CA VAL A 335 32.24 -20.45 -24.53
C VAL A 335 33.26 -20.27 -23.40
N ASP A 336 34.18 -21.22 -23.24
CA ASP A 336 35.25 -21.18 -22.22
C ASP A 336 36.24 -20.02 -22.41
N GLN A 337 36.20 -19.35 -23.58
CA GLN A 337 37.10 -18.25 -23.93
C GLN A 337 36.44 -16.88 -23.78
N VAL A 338 35.17 -16.84 -23.37
CA VAL A 338 34.35 -15.62 -23.34
C VAL A 338 33.88 -15.39 -21.92
N PHE A 339 34.01 -14.15 -21.43
CA PHE A 339 33.62 -13.78 -20.07
C PHE A 339 33.11 -12.33 -20.00
N GLY A 340 32.32 -12.03 -18.95
CA GLY A 340 31.80 -10.68 -18.73
C GLY A 340 32.92 -9.67 -18.48
N GLY A 341 32.81 -8.49 -19.10
CA GLY A 341 33.81 -7.41 -19.05
C GLY A 341 34.90 -7.48 -20.12
N GLN A 342 34.87 -8.47 -21.01
CA GLN A 342 35.83 -8.64 -22.10
C GLN A 342 35.65 -7.60 -23.21
N ASP A 343 36.77 -7.10 -23.74
CA ASP A 343 36.78 -6.21 -24.91
C ASP A 343 36.43 -6.98 -26.19
N ALA A 344 35.56 -6.36 -26.99
CA ALA A 344 35.13 -6.89 -28.26
C ALA A 344 35.12 -5.80 -29.34
N ARG A 345 35.19 -6.22 -30.59
CA ARG A 345 35.01 -5.36 -31.75
C ARG A 345 33.80 -5.83 -32.54
N VAL A 346 32.90 -4.92 -32.82
CA VAL A 346 31.69 -5.18 -33.59
C VAL A 346 31.87 -4.60 -34.98
N ARG A 347 31.65 -5.44 -35.99
CA ARG A 347 31.64 -5.06 -37.40
C ARG A 347 30.22 -5.17 -37.93
N LEU A 348 29.70 -4.10 -38.50
CA LEU A 348 28.34 -4.07 -39.04
C LEU A 348 28.33 -4.66 -40.45
N SER A 349 27.89 -5.92 -40.58
CA SER A 349 27.88 -6.63 -41.86
C SER A 349 26.90 -6.01 -42.88
N GLY A 350 25.95 -5.21 -42.42
CA GLY A 350 24.99 -4.48 -43.25
C GLY A 350 25.50 -3.17 -43.89
N LEU A 351 26.71 -2.70 -43.56
CA LEU A 351 27.28 -1.44 -44.05
C LEU A 351 28.57 -1.66 -44.87
N ASN A 352 28.98 -0.65 -45.64
CA ASN A 352 30.18 -0.73 -46.48
C ASN A 352 31.45 -0.80 -45.62
N GLN A 353 32.10 -1.96 -45.63
CA GLN A 353 33.27 -2.31 -44.81
C GLN A 353 34.51 -1.44 -45.07
N ARG A 354 34.58 -0.73 -46.20
CA ARG A 354 35.73 0.13 -46.53
C ARG A 354 35.64 1.52 -45.88
N VAL A 355 34.44 1.92 -45.45
CA VAL A 355 34.16 3.29 -44.95
C VAL A 355 33.68 3.26 -43.49
N THR A 356 33.11 2.13 -43.04
CA THR A 356 32.56 2.00 -41.69
C THR A 356 33.63 1.48 -40.72
N PRO A 357 33.98 2.23 -39.66
CA PRO A 357 34.94 1.79 -38.65
C PRO A 357 34.41 0.60 -37.83
N GLU A 358 35.31 -0.23 -37.30
CA GLU A 358 34.96 -1.24 -36.29
C GLU A 358 34.57 -0.53 -34.98
N LEU A 359 33.47 -0.94 -34.38
CA LEU A 359 32.97 -0.36 -33.13
C LEU A 359 33.55 -1.14 -31.94
N GLY A 360 34.14 -0.44 -30.98
CA GLY A 360 34.48 -1.05 -29.70
C GLY A 360 33.22 -1.44 -28.94
N ALA A 361 33.21 -2.61 -28.30
CA ALA A 361 32.12 -3.09 -27.47
C ALA A 361 32.66 -3.85 -26.26
N LEU A 362 31.84 -3.96 -25.22
CA LEU A 362 32.17 -4.69 -23.99
C LEU A 362 31.16 -5.81 -23.77
N VAL A 363 31.64 -7.01 -23.49
CA VAL A 363 30.76 -8.14 -23.13
C VAL A 363 30.10 -7.85 -21.78
N ILE A 364 28.77 -7.82 -21.76
CA ILE A 364 27.97 -7.58 -20.54
C ILE A 364 27.79 -8.90 -19.80
N ASP A 365 27.17 -9.86 -20.50
CA ASP A 365 26.77 -11.15 -19.95
C ASP A 365 26.80 -12.23 -21.04
N ILE A 366 26.84 -13.47 -20.56
CA ILE A 366 26.70 -14.68 -21.36
C ILE A 366 25.56 -15.47 -20.72
N SER A 367 24.59 -15.87 -21.52
CA SER A 367 23.49 -16.71 -21.07
C SER A 367 24.05 -18.02 -20.51
N PRO A 368 23.66 -18.43 -19.29
CA PRO A 368 24.11 -19.68 -18.70
C PRO A 368 23.52 -20.90 -19.46
N ASP A 369 22.42 -20.70 -20.18
CA ASP A 369 21.69 -21.75 -20.87
C ASP A 369 22.07 -21.84 -22.36
N LEU A 370 22.31 -23.07 -22.80
CA LEU A 370 22.52 -23.42 -24.21
C LEU A 370 21.18 -23.36 -24.95
N THR A 371 21.07 -22.47 -25.93
CA THR A 371 19.87 -22.29 -26.75
C THR A 371 20.04 -23.01 -28.09
N THR A 372 18.99 -23.67 -28.57
CA THR A 372 19.00 -24.31 -29.90
C THR A 372 18.13 -23.51 -30.85
N ASP A 373 18.66 -23.17 -32.02
CA ASP A 373 17.89 -22.52 -33.08
C ASP A 373 16.87 -23.51 -33.67
N GLU A 374 15.58 -23.19 -33.56
CA GLU A 374 14.48 -24.03 -34.07
C GLU A 374 14.54 -24.26 -35.59
N LYS A 375 15.22 -23.37 -36.34
CA LYS A 375 15.32 -23.47 -37.82
C LYS A 375 16.53 -24.26 -38.29
N THR A 376 17.66 -24.14 -37.59
CA THR A 376 18.94 -24.70 -38.03
C THR A 376 19.40 -25.89 -37.18
N GLY A 377 18.81 -26.10 -36.00
CA GLY A 377 19.20 -27.14 -35.05
C GLY A 377 20.57 -26.91 -34.40
N ALA A 378 21.22 -25.77 -34.66
CA ALA A 378 22.49 -25.42 -34.08
C ALA A 378 22.32 -24.93 -32.63
N SER A 379 23.11 -25.46 -31.72
CA SER A 379 23.15 -25.03 -30.32
C SER A 379 24.20 -23.94 -30.12
N TYR A 380 23.85 -22.87 -29.41
CA TYR A 380 24.71 -21.71 -29.16
C TYR A 380 24.43 -21.09 -27.78
N TYR A 381 25.44 -20.39 -27.25
CA TYR A 381 25.31 -19.52 -26.08
C TYR A 381 25.04 -18.09 -26.53
N LEU A 382 24.06 -17.45 -25.90
CA LEU A 382 23.72 -16.06 -26.20
C LEU A 382 24.63 -15.13 -25.41
N THR A 383 25.29 -14.19 -26.08
CA THR A 383 26.14 -13.19 -25.42
C THR A 383 25.69 -11.79 -25.77
N ARG A 384 25.59 -10.91 -24.78
CA ARG A 384 25.20 -9.51 -25.02
C ARG A 384 26.40 -8.60 -24.87
N LEU A 385 26.55 -7.70 -25.83
CA LEU A 385 27.64 -6.73 -25.88
C LEU A 385 27.09 -5.31 -25.91
N ARG A 386 27.67 -4.44 -25.08
CA ARG A 386 27.37 -3.02 -25.01
C ARG A 386 28.31 -2.25 -25.91
N ILE A 387 27.76 -1.40 -26.78
CA ILE A 387 28.57 -0.46 -27.55
C ILE A 387 28.57 0.87 -26.79
N PRO A 388 29.72 1.39 -26.34
CA PRO A 388 29.78 2.70 -25.68
C PRO A 388 29.27 3.82 -26.61
N GLU A 389 28.56 4.80 -26.06
CA GLU A 389 28.01 5.94 -26.83
C GLU A 389 29.06 6.67 -27.69
N ALA A 390 30.30 6.75 -27.21
CA ALA A 390 31.42 7.35 -27.94
C ALA A 390 31.76 6.62 -29.25
N GLU A 391 31.54 5.30 -29.30
CA GLU A 391 31.72 4.48 -30.50
C GLU A 391 30.52 4.61 -31.44
N ILE A 392 29.29 4.65 -30.89
CA ILE A 392 28.05 4.88 -31.65
C ILE A 392 28.11 6.21 -32.42
N ALA A 393 28.64 7.27 -31.78
CA ALA A 393 28.81 8.59 -32.38
C ALA A 393 29.72 8.60 -33.63
N LYS A 394 30.63 7.63 -33.79
CA LYS A 394 31.56 7.56 -34.95
C LYS A 394 30.87 7.11 -36.24
N VAL A 395 29.78 6.34 -36.13
CA VAL A 395 29.01 5.83 -37.27
C VAL A 395 27.78 6.69 -37.53
N GLY A 396 27.30 7.43 -36.52
CA GLY A 396 26.14 8.31 -36.58
C GLY A 396 24.86 7.59 -36.15
N ASP A 397 24.13 8.22 -35.24
CA ASP A 397 22.98 7.65 -34.52
C ASP A 397 21.84 7.19 -35.45
N THR A 398 21.74 7.77 -36.65
CA THR A 398 20.68 7.50 -37.63
C THR A 398 20.89 6.21 -38.47
N LEU A 399 22.09 5.61 -38.40
CA LEU A 399 22.46 4.44 -39.21
C LEU A 399 22.29 3.09 -38.49
N LEU A 400 22.15 3.09 -37.16
CA LEU A 400 21.97 1.88 -36.36
C LEU A 400 20.48 1.62 -36.13
N LYS A 401 19.98 0.48 -36.62
CA LYS A 401 18.59 0.05 -36.44
C LYS A 401 18.53 -1.35 -35.81
N PRO A 402 17.56 -1.61 -34.91
CA PRO A 402 17.31 -2.95 -34.41
C PRO A 402 17.09 -3.95 -35.56
N GLY A 403 17.65 -5.15 -35.43
CA GLY A 403 17.59 -6.22 -36.43
C GLY A 403 18.74 -6.23 -37.45
N MET A 404 19.67 -5.28 -37.41
CA MET A 404 20.83 -5.26 -38.31
C MET A 404 21.84 -6.37 -37.96
N PRO A 405 22.33 -7.16 -38.94
CA PRO A 405 23.33 -8.19 -38.69
C PRO A 405 24.72 -7.58 -38.42
N ALA A 406 25.42 -8.16 -37.46
CA ALA A 406 26.75 -7.76 -37.04
C ALA A 406 27.65 -8.98 -36.81
N GLU A 407 28.94 -8.82 -37.02
CA GLU A 407 29.98 -9.79 -36.65
C GLU A 407 30.73 -9.26 -35.44
N VAL A 408 30.88 -10.11 -34.43
CA VAL A 408 31.51 -9.74 -33.17
C VAL A 408 32.81 -10.51 -33.01
N PHE A 409 33.88 -9.79 -32.72
CA PHE A 409 35.23 -10.30 -32.47
C PHE A 409 35.56 -10.05 -31.00
N MET A 410 35.41 -11.07 -30.15
CA MET A 410 35.74 -11.00 -28.72
C MET A 410 37.20 -11.34 -28.51
N GLN A 411 37.99 -10.44 -27.92
CA GLN A 411 39.43 -10.60 -27.76
C GLN A 411 39.73 -11.58 -26.62
N THR A 412 40.29 -12.74 -26.92
CA THR A 412 40.61 -13.75 -25.90
C THR A 412 41.87 -13.40 -25.14
N GLU A 413 42.08 -14.08 -24.00
CA GLU A 413 43.31 -13.91 -23.21
C GLU A 413 44.57 -14.16 -24.06
N ASN A 414 45.59 -13.32 -23.85
CA ASN A 414 46.89 -13.49 -24.48
C ASN A 414 47.49 -14.83 -24.03
N ARG A 415 47.70 -15.74 -24.97
CA ARG A 415 48.37 -17.02 -24.71
C ARG A 415 49.76 -17.00 -25.33
N THR A 416 50.72 -17.55 -24.60
CA THR A 416 52.08 -17.74 -25.13
C THR A 416 52.10 -18.94 -26.07
N ILE A 417 53.00 -18.91 -27.06
CA ILE A 417 53.18 -20.03 -28.01
C ILE A 417 53.43 -21.35 -27.25
N LEU A 418 54.21 -21.26 -26.15
CA LEU A 418 54.48 -22.39 -25.29
C LEU A 418 53.20 -22.97 -24.64
N SER A 419 52.26 -22.13 -24.20
CA SER A 419 50.99 -22.58 -23.64
C SER A 419 50.13 -23.34 -24.66
N TYR A 420 50.14 -22.95 -25.93
CA TYR A 420 49.34 -23.61 -26.97
C TYR A 420 49.85 -25.03 -27.29
N MET A 421 51.17 -25.23 -27.24
CA MET A 421 51.78 -26.55 -27.48
C MET A 421 51.65 -27.51 -26.29
N ILE A 422 51.72 -27.02 -25.06
CA ILE A 422 51.74 -27.86 -23.85
C ILE A 422 50.34 -28.19 -23.33
N LYS A 423 49.35 -27.31 -23.52
CA LYS A 423 47.97 -27.48 -23.01
C LYS A 423 47.34 -28.84 -23.37
N PRO A 424 47.33 -29.32 -24.63
CA PRO A 424 46.72 -30.62 -24.95
C PRO A 424 47.39 -31.81 -24.25
N LEU A 425 48.70 -31.74 -24.01
CA LEU A 425 49.43 -32.77 -23.25
C LEU A 425 49.04 -32.74 -21.77
N SER A 426 48.89 -31.53 -21.20
CA SER A 426 48.48 -31.34 -19.80
C SER A 426 47.03 -31.72 -19.53
N ASP A 427 46.14 -31.49 -20.49
CA ASP A 427 44.71 -31.80 -20.37
C ASP A 427 44.48 -33.30 -20.54
N GLN A 428 45.23 -33.98 -21.40
CA GLN A 428 45.24 -35.45 -21.49
C GLN A 428 45.81 -36.12 -20.21
N LEU A 429 46.88 -35.57 -19.63
CA LEU A 429 47.41 -36.07 -18.35
C LEU A 429 46.42 -35.87 -17.19
N ARG A 430 45.70 -34.74 -17.15
CA ARG A 430 44.65 -34.50 -16.16
C ARG A 430 43.41 -35.38 -16.37
N HIS A 431 43.04 -35.67 -17.62
CA HIS A 431 41.96 -36.62 -17.91
C HIS A 431 42.32 -38.04 -17.49
N ALA A 432 43.54 -38.50 -17.79
CA ALA A 432 44.01 -39.83 -17.41
C ALA A 432 44.11 -40.02 -15.87
N MET A 433 44.45 -38.96 -15.13
CA MET A 433 44.50 -38.97 -13.66
C MET A 433 43.13 -38.87 -12.98
N ARG A 434 42.04 -38.66 -13.73
CA ARG A 434 40.67 -38.57 -13.20
C ARG A 434 39.85 -39.84 -13.43
N GLU A 435 40.36 -40.78 -14.23
CA GLU A 435 39.81 -42.12 -14.48
C GLU A 435 40.55 -43.24 -13.73
N SER A 436 41.59 -42.90 -12.94
CA SER A 436 42.22 -43.77 -11.93
C SER A 436 41.82 -43.34 -10.53
#